data_AF-A0A3N5RKW3-F1
#
_entry.id   AF-A0A3N5RKW3-F1
#
_cell.length_a   1.000
_cell.length_b   1.000
_cell.length_c   1.000
_cell.angle_alpha   90.00
_cell.angle_beta   90.00
_cell.angle_gamma   90.00
#
_symmetry.space_group_name_H-M   'P 1'
#
loop_
_entity.id
_entity.type
_entity.pdbx_description
1 polymer ?
#
loop_
_entity_poly.entity_id
_entity_poly.type
_entity_poly.pdbx_seq_one_letter_code
_entity_poly.pdbx_strand_id
1 'polypeptide(L)'
;MKRKEVNVLKVGMSTMLLLIVFLSLHATSAQAFVVSPLPGDNLVTNPWFTSGSNTSLASLDGWTNVLKNGLGWGPSDKSQNPSPYGDVGTAARWAEVNGTVYPDVDVYLYQVISADSSERKLQFSSWWVSHRVDILEYTVYGSASAQGPWTKVWTPFAVSVAVEEQPASGDKDDLWKNTGVKEITLSQGYPYYKLEIHARYPKPLTTTGSQGVGLKVTGIYFSTQSAGSGTNNPAPTVTVTKTRPTVTSPTPVVTQTSPPNPAKTPRPPRTSRP
;
A
#
# COMPACT_ATOMS: atom_id res chain seq x y z
N MET A 1 21.05 10.17 -72.97
CA MET A 1 21.43 9.04 -72.09
C MET A 1 21.82 9.58 -70.72
N LYS A 2 20.93 9.49 -69.72
CA LYS A 2 21.22 9.86 -68.32
C LYS A 2 20.91 8.64 -67.45
N ARG A 3 21.92 8.13 -66.73
CA ARG A 3 21.79 7.00 -65.80
C ARG A 3 21.12 7.48 -64.51
N LYS A 4 20.14 6.72 -64.02
CA LYS A 4 19.58 6.80 -62.66
C LYS A 4 20.49 5.96 -61.76
N GLU A 5 21.14 6.58 -60.78
CA GLU A 5 21.74 5.86 -59.66
C GLU A 5 20.70 5.66 -58.56
N VAL A 6 20.66 4.43 -58.05
CA VAL A 6 19.71 3.95 -57.05
C VAL A 6 20.35 4.15 -55.67
N ASN A 7 19.74 4.97 -54.82
CA ASN A 7 20.12 5.10 -53.41
C ASN A 7 19.60 3.89 -52.61
N VAL A 8 20.32 2.76 -52.66
CA VAL A 8 20.11 1.61 -51.76
C VAL A 8 21.15 1.69 -50.65
N LEU A 9 21.03 2.60 -49.69
CA LEU A 9 21.83 2.50 -48.44
C LEU A 9 21.35 3.42 -47.30
N LYS A 10 20.06 3.48 -46.99
CA LYS A 10 19.57 4.23 -45.80
C LYS A 10 18.45 3.55 -45.01
N VAL A 11 18.26 2.24 -45.17
CA VAL A 11 17.19 1.49 -44.46
C VAL A 11 17.74 0.55 -43.37
N GLY A 12 19.06 0.32 -43.32
CA GLY A 12 19.66 -0.64 -42.39
C GLY A 12 20.00 -0.14 -40.97
N MET A 13 20.06 1.18 -40.75
CA MET A 13 20.58 1.74 -39.48
C MET A 13 19.48 2.18 -38.50
N SER A 14 18.27 2.48 -38.98
CA SER A 14 17.16 2.93 -38.12
C SER A 14 16.42 1.78 -37.43
N THR A 15 16.45 0.56 -37.99
CA THR A 15 15.78 -0.61 -37.40
C THR A 15 16.58 -1.23 -36.25
N MET A 16 17.91 -1.10 -36.23
CA MET A 16 18.74 -1.64 -35.15
C MET A 16 18.73 -0.75 -33.89
N LEU A 17 18.55 0.57 -34.03
CA LEU A 17 18.48 1.49 -32.90
C LEU A 17 17.14 1.39 -32.14
N LEU A 18 16.04 1.02 -32.83
CA LEU A 18 14.73 0.85 -32.20
C LEU A 18 14.65 -0.44 -31.34
N LEU A 19 15.42 -1.47 -31.69
CA LEU A 19 15.41 -2.76 -30.96
C LEU A 19 16.11 -2.65 -29.60
N ILE A 20 17.18 -1.86 -29.49
CA ILE A 20 17.97 -1.72 -28.24
C ILE A 20 17.21 -0.91 -27.17
N VAL A 21 16.34 0.02 -27.57
CA VAL A 21 15.50 0.78 -26.62
C VAL A 21 14.38 -0.08 -26.03
N PHE A 22 13.87 -1.09 -26.77
CA PHE A 22 12.87 -2.03 -26.25
C PHE A 22 13.45 -3.11 -25.31
N LEU A 23 14.75 -3.41 -25.40
CA LEU A 23 15.42 -4.40 -24.54
C LEU A 23 15.91 -3.82 -23.20
N SER A 24 15.77 -2.51 -22.98
CA SER A 24 16.27 -1.84 -21.77
C SER A 24 15.19 -1.57 -20.71
N LEU A 25 13.92 -1.86 -21.00
CA LEU A 25 12.86 -1.87 -20.00
C LEU A 25 13.02 -3.14 -19.15
N HIS A 26 14.02 -3.13 -18.27
CA HIS A 26 13.96 -3.97 -17.08
C HIS A 26 12.70 -3.49 -16.35
N ALA A 27 11.60 -4.23 -16.51
CA ALA A 27 10.48 -4.16 -15.60
C ALA A 27 11.06 -4.47 -14.23
N THR A 28 11.41 -3.42 -13.47
CA THR A 28 11.69 -3.56 -12.06
C THR A 28 10.39 -4.07 -11.49
N SER A 29 10.34 -5.37 -11.19
CA SER A 29 9.24 -5.95 -10.43
C SER A 29 9.11 -5.07 -9.19
N ALA A 30 7.98 -4.37 -9.08
CA ALA A 30 7.67 -3.61 -7.89
C ALA A 30 7.59 -4.65 -6.77
N GLN A 31 8.68 -4.78 -6.01
CA GLN A 31 8.74 -5.75 -4.93
C GLN A 31 7.70 -5.36 -3.88
N ALA A 32 6.96 -6.37 -3.42
CA ALA A 32 5.93 -6.23 -2.42
C ALA A 32 6.47 -5.54 -1.16
N PHE A 33 5.66 -4.71 -0.52
CA PHE A 33 5.89 -4.32 0.86
C PHE A 33 5.67 -5.55 1.77
N VAL A 34 6.73 -6.34 1.98
CA VAL A 34 6.65 -7.59 2.74
C VAL A 34 6.61 -7.34 4.24
N VAL A 35 5.67 -8.00 4.91
CA VAL A 35 5.51 -7.97 6.37
C VAL A 35 5.38 -9.39 6.94
N SER A 36 5.59 -9.56 8.24
CA SER A 36 5.43 -10.86 8.89
C SER A 36 3.98 -11.37 8.79
N PRO A 37 3.76 -12.70 8.67
CA PRO A 37 2.44 -13.29 8.82
C PRO A 37 1.79 -12.90 10.14
N LEU A 38 0.46 -12.86 10.15
CA LEU A 38 -0.30 -12.68 11.39
C LEU A 38 -0.15 -13.90 12.30
N PRO A 39 -0.32 -13.73 13.63
CA PRO A 39 -0.32 -14.87 14.54
C PRO A 39 -1.39 -15.90 14.19
N GLY A 40 -1.10 -17.18 14.48
CA GLY A 40 -1.94 -18.32 14.09
C GLY A 40 -3.27 -18.43 14.83
N ASP A 41 -3.46 -17.68 15.92
CA ASP A 41 -4.71 -17.58 16.69
C ASP A 41 -5.63 -16.46 16.17
N ASN A 42 -5.36 -15.90 14.99
CA ASN A 42 -6.22 -14.90 14.38
C ASN A 42 -7.59 -15.48 14.04
N LEU A 43 -8.64 -14.88 14.58
CA LEU A 43 -10.03 -15.29 14.34
C LEU A 43 -10.66 -14.59 13.12
N VAL A 44 -9.97 -13.58 12.56
CA VAL A 44 -10.45 -12.86 11.38
C VAL A 44 -10.33 -13.73 10.13
N THR A 45 -11.43 -13.92 9.43
CA THR A 45 -11.41 -14.52 8.09
C THR A 45 -10.97 -13.49 7.06
N ASN A 46 -10.12 -13.92 6.12
CA ASN A 46 -9.54 -13.06 5.09
C ASN A 46 -8.92 -11.75 5.64
N PRO A 47 -7.94 -11.82 6.55
CA PRO A 47 -7.40 -10.63 7.23
C PRO A 47 -6.53 -9.75 6.31
N TRP A 48 -6.12 -10.28 5.16
CA TRP A 48 -5.31 -9.60 4.15
C TRP A 48 -6.12 -9.14 2.94
N PHE A 49 -7.44 -9.41 2.88
CA PHE A 49 -8.32 -9.02 1.78
C PHE A 49 -7.92 -9.64 0.41
N THR A 50 -7.58 -10.92 0.41
CA THR A 50 -7.22 -11.70 -0.80
C THR A 50 -8.44 -12.42 -1.40
N SER A 51 -8.40 -12.74 -2.69
CA SER A 51 -9.47 -13.44 -3.42
C SER A 51 -9.22 -14.94 -3.44
N GLY A 52 -9.88 -15.69 -2.55
CA GLY A 52 -9.74 -17.14 -2.47
C GLY A 52 -8.29 -17.57 -2.24
N SER A 53 -7.76 -18.44 -3.10
CA SER A 53 -6.36 -18.89 -3.05
C SER A 53 -5.38 -17.95 -3.77
N ASN A 54 -5.87 -16.91 -4.46
CA ASN A 54 -5.01 -15.96 -5.15
C ASN A 54 -4.67 -14.80 -4.21
N THR A 55 -3.46 -14.85 -3.66
CA THR A 55 -2.93 -13.88 -2.70
C THR A 55 -2.64 -12.50 -3.30
N SER A 56 -2.58 -12.40 -4.64
CA SER A 56 -2.31 -11.14 -5.34
C SER A 56 -3.56 -10.41 -5.82
N LEU A 57 -4.76 -11.02 -5.71
CA LEU A 57 -6.01 -10.41 -6.12
C LEU A 57 -6.80 -9.95 -4.90
N ALA A 58 -7.21 -8.68 -4.89
CA ALA A 58 -7.93 -8.11 -3.76
C ALA A 58 -9.42 -8.50 -3.77
N SER A 59 -9.96 -8.84 -2.60
CA SER A 59 -11.37 -9.14 -2.37
C SER A 59 -11.81 -8.76 -0.95
N LEU A 60 -13.10 -8.47 -0.77
CA LEU A 60 -13.72 -8.28 0.55
C LEU A 60 -14.44 -9.55 1.03
N ASP A 61 -14.14 -10.71 0.47
CA ASP A 61 -14.76 -11.99 0.88
C ASP A 61 -14.65 -12.21 2.39
N GLY A 62 -15.76 -12.62 3.01
CA GLY A 62 -15.86 -12.81 4.46
C GLY A 62 -16.14 -11.51 5.25
N TRP A 63 -16.19 -10.35 4.59
CA TRP A 63 -16.51 -9.06 5.21
C TRP A 63 -17.84 -8.52 4.71
N THR A 64 -18.62 -7.94 5.62
CA THR A 64 -19.85 -7.22 5.26
C THR A 64 -19.54 -5.75 5.04
N ASN A 65 -19.73 -5.31 3.79
CA ASN A 65 -19.59 -3.92 3.38
C ASN A 65 -20.95 -3.23 3.42
N VAL A 66 -21.15 -2.30 4.36
CA VAL A 66 -22.41 -1.57 4.50
C VAL A 66 -22.42 -0.43 3.48
N LEU A 67 -23.19 -0.63 2.41
CA LEU A 67 -23.33 0.37 1.36
C LEU A 67 -24.33 1.46 1.76
N LYS A 68 -23.93 2.73 1.65
CA LYS A 68 -24.82 3.90 1.79
C LYS A 68 -24.91 4.60 0.44
N ASN A 69 -26.07 4.55 -0.20
CA ASN A 69 -26.26 5.08 -1.57
C ASN A 69 -25.25 4.51 -2.59
N GLY A 70 -24.90 3.23 -2.45
CA GLY A 70 -23.88 2.56 -3.29
C GLY A 70 -22.43 2.91 -2.94
N LEU A 71 -22.19 3.76 -1.94
CA LEU A 71 -20.87 4.09 -1.44
C LEU A 71 -20.47 3.14 -0.30
N GLY A 72 -19.25 2.63 -0.35
CA GLY A 72 -18.70 1.76 0.67
C GLY A 72 -17.25 1.40 0.37
N TRP A 73 -16.74 0.42 1.10
CA TRP A 73 -15.39 -0.08 0.92
C TRP A 73 -15.24 -0.80 -0.42
N GLY A 74 -14.03 -0.81 -0.98
CA GLY A 74 -13.69 -1.57 -2.18
C GLY A 74 -12.36 -2.29 -2.02
N PRO A 75 -12.09 -3.32 -2.83
CA PRO A 75 -10.79 -3.99 -2.85
C PRO A 75 -9.71 -3.09 -3.47
N SER A 76 -8.46 -3.26 -3.05
CA SER A 76 -7.28 -2.65 -3.67
C SER A 76 -6.11 -3.62 -3.68
N ASP A 77 -5.50 -3.80 -4.84
CA ASP A 77 -4.28 -4.57 -5.08
C ASP A 77 -3.16 -3.62 -5.55
N LYS A 78 -2.12 -3.46 -4.75
CA LYS A 78 -0.98 -2.58 -5.07
C LYS A 78 0.29 -3.16 -4.45
N SER A 79 1.41 -3.03 -5.14
CA SER A 79 2.72 -3.45 -4.62
C SER A 79 3.07 -2.75 -3.29
N GLN A 80 2.50 -1.55 -3.09
CA GLN A 80 2.67 -0.75 -1.89
C GLN A 80 1.84 -1.22 -0.68
N ASN A 81 0.89 -2.13 -0.86
CA ASN A 81 0.11 -2.65 0.26
C ASN A 81 0.95 -3.71 1.01
N PRO A 82 0.93 -3.74 2.36
CA PRO A 82 1.56 -4.80 3.14
C PRO A 82 1.05 -6.19 2.75
N SER A 83 1.96 -7.15 2.56
CA SER A 83 1.64 -8.57 2.29
C SER A 83 2.64 -9.51 2.94
N PRO A 84 2.21 -10.66 3.49
CA PRO A 84 3.14 -11.70 3.94
C PRO A 84 3.59 -12.64 2.81
N TYR A 85 3.04 -12.53 1.60
CA TYR A 85 3.22 -13.52 0.54
C TYR A 85 4.32 -13.15 -0.48
N GLY A 86 4.95 -11.98 -0.35
CA GLY A 86 6.01 -11.53 -1.26
C GLY A 86 5.52 -11.12 -2.65
N ASP A 87 4.22 -10.92 -2.82
CA ASP A 87 3.51 -10.62 -4.06
C ASP A 87 2.74 -9.27 -3.98
N VAL A 88 1.91 -8.95 -4.97
CA VAL A 88 1.10 -7.72 -4.94
C VAL A 88 0.20 -7.73 -3.70
N GLY A 89 0.43 -6.81 -2.77
CA GLY A 89 -0.38 -6.77 -1.55
C GLY A 89 -1.81 -6.28 -1.78
N THR A 90 -2.70 -6.75 -0.92
CA THR A 90 -4.14 -6.49 -0.99
C THR A 90 -4.63 -5.74 0.24
N ALA A 91 -5.69 -4.95 0.09
CA ALA A 91 -6.25 -4.13 1.15
C ALA A 91 -7.74 -3.82 0.90
N ALA A 92 -8.48 -3.55 1.97
CA ALA A 92 -9.73 -2.83 1.87
C ALA A 92 -9.44 -1.34 1.76
N ARG A 93 -10.13 -0.67 0.83
CA ARG A 93 -9.94 0.74 0.51
C ARG A 93 -11.27 1.45 0.58
N TRP A 94 -11.36 2.49 1.41
CA TRP A 94 -12.35 3.53 1.20
C TRP A 94 -11.72 4.54 0.23
N ALA A 95 -12.42 4.97 -0.81
CA ALA A 95 -11.84 5.87 -1.81
C ALA A 95 -12.89 6.57 -2.66
N GLU A 96 -12.40 7.47 -3.50
CA GLU A 96 -13.16 8.09 -4.57
C GLU A 96 -13.88 7.06 -5.44
N VAL A 97 -15.14 7.32 -5.73
CA VAL A 97 -15.94 6.56 -6.70
C VAL A 97 -16.03 7.42 -7.96
N ASN A 98 -15.56 6.90 -9.09
CA ASN A 98 -15.51 7.62 -10.37
C ASN A 98 -14.82 9.00 -10.27
N GLY A 99 -13.73 9.09 -9.50
CA GLY A 99 -12.96 10.32 -9.28
C GLY A 99 -13.66 11.35 -8.37
N THR A 100 -14.79 10.99 -7.75
CA THR A 100 -15.51 11.84 -6.82
C THR A 100 -15.24 11.42 -5.38
N VAL A 101 -14.77 12.36 -4.55
CA VAL A 101 -14.66 12.20 -3.09
C VAL A 101 -16.03 12.46 -2.46
N TYR A 102 -16.42 11.61 -1.51
CA TYR A 102 -17.65 11.77 -0.73
C TYR A 102 -17.30 12.11 0.73
N PRO A 103 -17.12 13.40 1.07
CA PRO A 103 -16.88 13.82 2.44
C PRO A 103 -18.13 13.62 3.30
N ASP A 104 -17.97 13.59 4.62
CA ASP A 104 -19.08 13.47 5.58
C ASP A 104 -19.96 12.21 5.42
N VAL A 105 -19.50 11.21 4.66
CA VAL A 105 -20.15 9.91 4.52
C VAL A 105 -19.49 8.89 5.43
N ASP A 106 -20.24 8.41 6.42
CA ASP A 106 -19.85 7.27 7.23
C ASP A 106 -19.99 5.97 6.41
N VAL A 107 -18.89 5.22 6.32
CA VAL A 107 -18.85 3.88 5.72
C VAL A 107 -18.41 2.87 6.76
N TYR A 108 -18.98 1.65 6.68
CA TYR A 108 -18.71 0.59 7.63
C TYR A 108 -18.32 -0.70 6.90
N LEU A 109 -17.28 -1.36 7.41
CA LEU A 109 -16.88 -2.71 7.02
C LEU A 109 -16.80 -3.54 8.29
N TYR A 110 -17.47 -4.68 8.35
CA TYR A 110 -17.43 -5.49 9.57
C TYR A 110 -17.40 -6.99 9.30
N GLN A 111 -16.96 -7.73 10.31
CA GLN A 111 -17.05 -9.18 10.36
C GLN A 111 -17.63 -9.60 11.71
N VAL A 112 -18.52 -10.60 11.69
CA VAL A 112 -18.97 -11.31 12.89
C VAL A 112 -18.09 -12.53 13.07
N ILE A 113 -17.51 -12.67 14.26
CA ILE A 113 -16.46 -13.61 14.62
C ILE A 113 -16.99 -14.47 15.77
N SER A 114 -16.99 -15.79 15.59
CA SER A 114 -17.25 -16.73 16.68
C SER A 114 -16.01 -16.87 17.56
N ALA A 115 -16.19 -16.95 18.88
CA ALA A 115 -15.11 -17.07 19.86
C ALA A 115 -15.52 -17.99 21.02
N ASP A 116 -14.56 -18.41 21.83
CA ASP A 116 -14.86 -19.08 23.09
C ASP A 116 -15.27 -18.03 24.14
N SER A 117 -16.50 -18.12 24.64
CA SER A 117 -17.02 -17.23 25.68
C SER A 117 -16.27 -17.29 27.02
N SER A 118 -15.46 -18.34 27.25
CA SER A 118 -14.57 -18.44 28.41
C SER A 118 -13.36 -17.50 28.32
N GLU A 119 -13.02 -17.08 27.10
CA GLU A 119 -11.90 -16.19 26.81
C GLU A 119 -12.31 -14.73 26.98
N ARG A 120 -11.54 -14.00 27.78
CA ARG A 120 -11.86 -12.62 28.19
C ARG A 120 -10.81 -11.61 27.77
N LYS A 121 -9.62 -12.08 27.39
CA LYS A 121 -8.56 -11.23 26.88
C LYS A 121 -8.74 -11.10 25.37
N LEU A 122 -8.90 -9.87 24.89
CA LEU A 122 -8.96 -9.57 23.47
C LEU A 122 -7.63 -8.98 23.03
N GLN A 123 -7.17 -9.32 21.83
CA GLN A 123 -6.03 -8.69 21.19
C GLN A 123 -6.41 -8.16 19.81
N PHE A 124 -5.79 -7.07 19.40
CA PHE A 124 -6.04 -6.46 18.09
C PHE A 124 -4.77 -5.84 17.52
N SER A 125 -4.57 -5.96 16.20
CA SER A 125 -3.70 -5.06 15.46
C SER A 125 -4.13 -4.93 14.01
N SER A 126 -3.73 -3.87 13.32
CA SER A 126 -3.94 -3.73 11.88
C SER A 126 -2.88 -2.84 11.24
N TRP A 127 -2.68 -3.02 9.93
CA TRP A 127 -2.01 -2.07 9.07
C TRP A 127 -3.01 -1.09 8.49
N TRP A 128 -2.67 0.19 8.52
CA TRP A 128 -3.48 1.24 7.93
C TRP A 128 -2.61 2.31 7.28
N VAL A 129 -3.18 2.99 6.29
CA VAL A 129 -2.61 4.20 5.71
C VAL A 129 -3.74 5.15 5.40
N SER A 130 -3.54 6.43 5.67
CA SER A 130 -4.44 7.47 5.21
C SER A 130 -3.68 8.70 4.76
N HIS A 131 -4.21 9.37 3.74
CA HIS A 131 -3.80 10.75 3.44
C HIS A 131 -4.49 11.69 4.43
N ARG A 132 -5.82 11.72 4.41
CA ARG A 132 -6.64 12.41 5.42
C ARG A 132 -7.90 11.60 5.71
N VAL A 133 -8.33 11.65 6.96
CA VAL A 133 -9.53 10.96 7.45
C VAL A 133 -10.06 11.70 8.67
N ASP A 134 -11.37 11.93 8.75
CA ASP A 134 -12.00 12.47 9.96
C ASP A 134 -12.07 11.37 11.03
N ILE A 135 -12.44 10.17 10.60
CA ILE A 135 -12.59 9.00 11.45
C ILE A 135 -12.01 7.79 10.73
N LEU A 136 -11.07 7.12 11.38
CA LEU A 136 -10.81 5.71 11.20
C LEU A 136 -10.89 5.08 12.60
N GLU A 137 -11.93 4.31 12.84
CA GLU A 137 -12.19 3.68 14.14
C GLU A 137 -12.42 2.17 13.94
N TYR A 138 -11.77 1.37 14.78
CA TYR A 138 -12.10 -0.04 14.97
C TYR A 138 -12.86 -0.16 16.29
N THR A 139 -14.08 -0.68 16.24
CA THR A 139 -14.87 -0.96 17.43
C THR A 139 -15.25 -2.44 17.47
N VAL A 140 -15.05 -3.03 18.64
CA VAL A 140 -15.41 -4.41 18.95
C VAL A 140 -16.68 -4.41 19.79
N TYR A 141 -17.67 -5.16 19.33
CA TYR A 141 -18.91 -5.42 20.04
C TYR A 141 -18.98 -6.89 20.45
N GLY A 142 -19.54 -7.19 21.62
CA GLY A 142 -19.84 -8.55 22.07
C GLY A 142 -21.34 -8.85 22.00
N SER A 143 -21.69 -10.12 21.78
CA SER A 143 -23.07 -10.62 21.78
C SER A 143 -23.14 -12.11 22.16
N ALA A 144 -24.27 -12.52 22.72
CA ALA A 144 -24.60 -13.93 22.94
C ALA A 144 -25.07 -14.64 21.65
N SER A 145 -25.36 -13.87 20.58
CA SER A 145 -25.85 -14.36 19.29
C SER A 145 -25.12 -13.68 18.12
N ALA A 146 -24.91 -14.42 17.03
CA ALA A 146 -24.28 -13.93 15.80
C ALA A 146 -25.07 -12.79 15.10
N GLN A 147 -26.34 -12.57 15.47
CA GLN A 147 -27.18 -11.51 14.90
C GLN A 147 -27.35 -10.31 15.84
N GLY A 148 -26.71 -10.32 17.01
CA GLY A 148 -26.91 -9.32 18.07
C GLY A 148 -28.05 -9.68 19.04
N PRO A 149 -28.47 -8.76 19.92
CA PRO A 149 -28.04 -7.35 19.99
C PRO A 149 -26.55 -7.20 20.34
N TRP A 150 -25.93 -6.17 19.76
CA TRP A 150 -24.50 -5.90 19.91
C TRP A 150 -24.23 -4.90 21.03
N THR A 151 -23.31 -5.23 21.94
CA THR A 151 -22.85 -4.31 22.99
C THR A 151 -21.42 -3.89 22.71
N LYS A 152 -21.13 -2.58 22.66
CA LYS A 152 -19.75 -2.09 22.49
C LYS A 152 -18.93 -2.49 23.72
N VAL A 153 -17.83 -3.21 23.50
CA VAL A 153 -16.95 -3.69 24.59
C VAL A 153 -15.57 -3.05 24.54
N TRP A 154 -15.11 -2.62 23.36
CA TRP A 154 -13.77 -2.08 23.20
C TRP A 154 -13.61 -1.25 21.91
N THR A 155 -12.75 -0.24 21.93
CA THR A 155 -12.28 0.48 20.74
C THR A 155 -10.76 0.41 20.74
N PRO A 156 -10.16 -0.60 20.09
CA PRO A 156 -8.70 -0.77 20.11
C PRO A 156 -7.95 0.35 19.39
N PHE A 157 -8.57 1.00 18.41
CA PHE A 157 -7.92 2.01 17.60
C PHE A 157 -8.93 3.05 17.10
N ALA A 158 -8.58 4.32 17.24
CA ALA A 158 -9.31 5.44 16.68
C ALA A 158 -8.30 6.54 16.30
N VAL A 159 -8.43 7.09 15.10
CA VAL A 159 -7.57 8.18 14.63
C VAL A 159 -8.34 9.14 13.72
N SER A 160 -7.92 10.40 13.77
CA SER A 160 -8.26 11.44 12.81
C SER A 160 -6.96 12.01 12.23
N VAL A 161 -6.89 12.14 10.91
CA VAL A 161 -5.73 12.70 10.19
C VAL A 161 -6.21 13.90 9.39
N ALA A 162 -5.97 15.10 9.93
CA ALA A 162 -6.44 16.35 9.34
C ALA A 162 -5.55 16.83 8.18
N VAL A 163 -4.26 16.52 8.23
CA VAL A 163 -3.25 16.98 7.27
C VAL A 163 -2.63 15.79 6.58
N GLU A 164 -2.46 15.89 5.26
CA GLU A 164 -1.79 14.86 4.49
C GLU A 164 -0.33 14.73 4.93
N GLU A 165 0.04 13.53 5.38
CA GLU A 165 1.43 13.19 5.66
C GLU A 165 2.18 12.93 4.36
N GLN A 166 3.36 13.53 4.23
CA GLN A 166 4.28 13.25 3.14
C GLN A 166 5.40 12.34 3.66
N PRO A 167 5.71 11.23 2.97
CA PRO A 167 6.77 10.34 3.41
C PRO A 167 8.12 11.05 3.23
N ALA A 168 8.95 11.06 4.29
CA ALA A 168 10.26 11.73 4.26
C ALA A 168 11.19 11.17 3.17
N SER A 169 11.02 9.90 2.79
CA SER A 169 11.75 9.22 1.72
C SER A 169 11.23 9.53 0.31
N GLY A 170 10.06 10.16 0.18
CA GLY A 170 9.29 10.25 -1.06
C GLY A 170 8.53 8.98 -1.44
N ASP A 171 8.65 7.90 -0.65
CA ASP A 171 8.01 6.62 -0.92
C ASP A 171 6.68 6.48 -0.16
N LYS A 172 5.58 6.28 -0.90
CA LYS A 172 4.24 6.15 -0.30
C LYS A 172 4.09 4.92 0.59
N ASP A 173 4.97 3.92 0.45
CA ASP A 173 5.02 2.76 1.33
C ASP A 173 5.26 3.17 2.78
N ASP A 174 6.08 4.21 2.99
CA ASP A 174 6.52 4.64 4.32
C ASP A 174 5.40 5.36 5.10
N LEU A 175 4.24 5.58 4.46
CA LEU A 175 3.04 6.11 5.11
C LEU A 175 2.22 5.04 5.84
N TRP A 176 2.46 3.76 5.55
CA TRP A 176 1.77 2.68 6.25
C TRP A 176 2.22 2.58 7.69
N LYS A 177 1.23 2.48 8.57
CA LYS A 177 1.42 2.38 10.02
C LYS A 177 0.81 1.08 10.50
N ASN A 178 1.46 0.47 11.48
CA ASN A 178 0.85 -0.59 12.29
C ASN A 178 0.33 0.02 13.59
N THR A 179 -0.84 -0.42 14.04
CA THR A 179 -1.42 0.02 15.33
C THR A 179 -0.59 -0.38 16.56
N GLY A 180 0.33 -1.34 16.39
CA GLY A 180 0.83 -2.21 17.46
C GLY A 180 -0.26 -3.17 17.93
N VAL A 181 0.14 -4.21 18.67
CA VAL A 181 -0.81 -5.08 19.37
C VAL A 181 -1.42 -4.28 20.52
N LYS A 182 -2.75 -4.20 20.54
CA LYS A 182 -3.57 -3.66 21.62
C LYS A 182 -4.25 -4.80 22.34
N GLU A 183 -4.47 -4.65 23.63
CA GLU A 183 -5.11 -5.68 24.44
C GLU A 183 -6.09 -5.07 25.44
N ILE A 184 -7.12 -5.84 25.80
CA ILE A 184 -8.00 -5.56 26.93
C ILE A 184 -8.44 -6.88 27.58
N THR A 185 -8.71 -6.88 28.88
CA THR A 185 -9.38 -7.99 29.55
C THR A 185 -10.79 -7.55 29.97
N LEU A 186 -11.80 -8.24 29.47
CA LEU A 186 -13.20 -7.99 29.77
C LEU A 186 -13.61 -8.63 31.09
N SER A 187 -14.70 -8.13 31.68
CA SER A 187 -15.33 -8.77 32.84
C SER A 187 -15.87 -10.16 32.50
N GLN A 188 -16.44 -10.30 31.29
CA GLN A 188 -16.95 -11.55 30.71
C GLN A 188 -16.54 -11.68 29.22
N GLY A 189 -16.43 -12.91 28.74
CA GLY A 189 -16.23 -13.21 27.32
C GLY A 189 -17.57 -13.30 26.60
N TYR A 190 -17.53 -13.28 25.27
CA TYR A 190 -18.71 -13.41 24.43
C TYR A 190 -18.50 -14.50 23.39
N PRO A 191 -19.52 -15.33 23.10
CA PRO A 191 -19.41 -16.34 22.06
C PRO A 191 -19.35 -15.73 20.64
N TYR A 192 -19.79 -14.47 20.49
CA TYR A 192 -19.69 -13.73 19.24
C TYR A 192 -19.17 -12.32 19.47
N TYR A 193 -18.23 -11.91 18.60
CA TYR A 193 -17.76 -10.55 18.49
C TYR A 193 -18.08 -9.98 17.10
N LYS A 194 -18.43 -8.69 17.03
CA LYS A 194 -18.45 -7.93 15.77
C LYS A 194 -17.26 -6.98 15.77
N LEU A 195 -16.32 -7.19 14.86
CA LEU A 195 -15.22 -6.25 14.59
C LEU A 195 -15.67 -5.32 13.45
N GLU A 196 -15.88 -4.05 13.77
CA GLU A 196 -16.40 -3.03 12.86
C GLU A 196 -15.34 -1.96 12.62
N ILE A 197 -15.14 -1.64 11.35
CA ILE A 197 -14.30 -0.55 10.87
C ILE A 197 -15.23 0.56 10.40
N HIS A 198 -15.18 1.70 11.08
CA HIS A 198 -15.90 2.91 10.71
C HIS A 198 -14.91 3.91 10.11
N ALA A 199 -15.24 4.41 8.92
CA ALA A 199 -14.48 5.48 8.31
C ALA A 199 -15.33 6.64 7.81
N ARG A 200 -14.74 7.83 7.82
CA ARG A 200 -15.32 9.04 7.21
C ARG A 200 -14.23 9.97 6.69
N TYR A 201 -14.42 10.52 5.51
CA TYR A 201 -13.53 11.54 4.98
C TYR A 201 -13.86 12.95 5.48
N PRO A 202 -12.84 13.79 5.72
CA PRO A 202 -13.03 15.20 6.01
C PRO A 202 -13.61 15.92 4.79
N LYS A 203 -14.18 17.10 5.03
CA LYS A 203 -14.50 18.05 3.97
C LYS A 203 -13.25 18.42 3.16
N PRO A 204 -13.37 18.65 1.84
CA PRO A 204 -12.27 19.11 1.02
C PRO A 204 -11.69 20.44 1.55
N LEU A 205 -10.36 20.58 1.53
CA LEU A 205 -9.69 21.82 1.96
C LEU A 205 -9.84 22.98 0.96
N THR A 206 -10.21 22.71 -0.29
CA THR A 206 -10.39 23.74 -1.35
C THR A 206 -11.58 23.40 -2.25
N THR A 207 -12.12 24.42 -2.92
CA THR A 207 -13.26 24.31 -3.87
C THR A 207 -12.91 23.63 -5.19
N THR A 208 -11.63 23.32 -5.45
CA THR A 208 -11.14 22.75 -6.72
C THR A 208 -11.06 21.21 -6.76
N GLY A 209 -11.78 20.53 -5.86
CA GLY A 209 -12.35 19.20 -6.18
C GLY A 209 -11.44 17.98 -6.07
N SER A 210 -10.18 18.09 -5.64
CA SER A 210 -9.42 16.90 -5.26
C SER A 210 -8.18 17.26 -4.45
N GLN A 211 -7.46 16.22 -4.03
CA GLN A 211 -6.11 16.19 -3.43
C GLN A 211 -6.13 15.87 -1.93
N GLY A 212 -5.88 14.60 -1.63
CA GLY A 212 -5.37 14.16 -0.33
C GLY A 212 -6.34 13.37 0.54
N VAL A 213 -7.35 12.69 0.00
CA VAL A 213 -8.08 11.66 0.77
C VAL A 213 -7.81 10.29 0.20
N GLY A 214 -7.81 9.30 1.08
CA GLY A 214 -7.47 7.94 0.76
C GLY A 214 -7.29 7.21 2.07
N LEU A 215 -7.92 6.06 2.20
CA LEU A 215 -7.81 5.22 3.37
C LEU A 215 -7.71 3.78 2.90
N LYS A 216 -6.73 3.07 3.43
CA LYS A 216 -6.64 1.62 3.27
C LYS A 216 -6.33 0.95 4.59
N VAL A 217 -6.81 -0.27 4.73
CA VAL A 217 -6.54 -1.14 5.85
C VAL A 217 -6.26 -2.56 5.35
N THR A 218 -5.34 -3.27 6.02
CA THR A 218 -5.02 -4.67 5.74
C THR A 218 -4.39 -5.33 6.96
N GLY A 219 -4.08 -6.62 6.87
CA GLY A 219 -3.42 -7.39 7.93
C GLY A 219 -4.13 -7.26 9.28
N ILE A 220 -5.43 -7.53 9.31
CA ILE A 220 -6.25 -7.37 10.51
C ILE A 220 -6.09 -8.61 11.41
N TYR A 221 -5.54 -8.39 12.60
CA TYR A 221 -5.46 -9.38 13.66
C TYR A 221 -6.51 -9.11 14.73
N PHE A 222 -7.30 -10.12 15.06
CA PHE A 222 -8.15 -10.14 16.25
C PHE A 222 -8.20 -11.54 16.82
N SER A 223 -7.95 -11.66 18.13
CA SER A 223 -7.99 -12.94 18.84
C SER A 223 -8.63 -12.78 20.21
N THR A 224 -9.10 -13.91 20.75
CA THR A 224 -9.52 -14.06 22.14
C THR A 224 -8.60 -15.04 22.84
N GLN A 225 -8.37 -14.83 24.14
CA GLN A 225 -7.55 -15.71 24.97
C GLN A 225 -8.09 -15.79 26.41
N SER A 226 -7.71 -16.85 27.11
CA SER A 226 -7.90 -16.97 28.56
C SER A 226 -7.31 -15.75 29.30
N ALA A 227 -8.01 -15.24 30.32
CA ALA A 227 -7.57 -14.03 31.04
C ALA A 227 -6.16 -14.13 31.68
N GLY A 228 -5.73 -15.36 31.99
CA GLY A 228 -4.40 -15.64 32.55
C GLY A 228 -3.34 -16.02 31.52
N SER A 229 -3.63 -15.98 30.21
CA SER A 229 -2.59 -16.23 29.21
C SER A 229 -1.54 -15.13 29.27
N GLY A 230 -0.27 -15.53 29.42
CA GLY A 230 0.84 -14.65 29.10
C GLY A 230 0.76 -14.22 27.63
N THR A 231 1.42 -13.11 27.28
CA THR A 231 1.63 -12.69 25.88
C THR A 231 2.52 -13.70 25.15
N ASN A 232 2.03 -14.92 24.93
CA ASN A 232 2.79 -16.03 24.36
C ASN A 232 2.86 -15.95 22.83
N ASN A 233 2.12 -15.01 22.21
CA ASN A 233 2.42 -14.57 20.86
C ASN A 233 3.27 -13.32 20.96
N PRO A 234 4.58 -13.36 20.62
CA PRO A 234 5.32 -12.12 20.46
C PRO A 234 4.55 -11.27 19.46
N ALA A 235 4.26 -10.01 19.84
CA ALA A 235 3.78 -9.02 18.90
C ALA A 235 4.62 -9.15 17.63
N PRO A 236 4.02 -9.18 16.42
CA PRO A 236 4.77 -9.37 15.19
C PRO A 236 5.92 -8.37 15.22
N THR A 237 7.15 -8.89 15.32
CA THR A 237 8.33 -8.05 15.18
C THR A 237 8.31 -7.65 13.73
N VAL A 238 7.86 -6.42 13.48
CA VAL A 238 7.71 -5.86 12.15
C VAL A 238 9.12 -5.74 11.56
N THR A 239 9.61 -6.82 10.98
CA THR A 239 10.81 -6.79 10.15
C THR A 239 10.30 -6.46 8.75
N VAL A 240 10.27 -5.17 8.44
CA VAL A 240 10.06 -4.73 7.06
C VAL A 240 11.32 -5.07 6.28
N THR A 241 11.33 -6.23 5.63
CA THR A 241 12.39 -6.55 4.67
C THR A 241 12.01 -5.94 3.33
N LYS A 242 12.32 -4.65 3.16
CA LYS A 242 12.26 -4.01 1.85
C LYS A 242 13.57 -4.31 1.12
N THR A 243 13.59 -5.34 0.29
CA THR A 243 14.67 -5.50 -0.69
C THR A 243 14.49 -4.44 -1.76
N ARG A 244 15.01 -3.23 -1.51
CA ARG A 244 15.20 -2.28 -2.60
C ARG A 244 16.16 -2.94 -3.59
N PRO A 245 15.84 -3.08 -4.89
CA PRO A 245 16.88 -3.37 -5.86
C PRO A 245 17.88 -2.21 -5.74
N THR A 246 19.09 -2.51 -5.30
CA THR A 246 20.21 -1.58 -5.45
C THR A 246 20.28 -1.34 -6.95
N VAL A 247 19.86 -0.16 -7.39
CA VAL A 247 20.29 0.34 -8.69
C VAL A 247 21.79 0.52 -8.52
N THR A 248 22.56 -0.51 -8.83
CA THR A 248 23.94 -0.31 -9.24
C THR A 248 23.84 0.62 -10.43
N SER A 249 24.06 1.92 -10.18
CA SER A 249 24.36 2.83 -11.27
C SER A 249 25.39 2.12 -12.14
N PRO A 250 25.14 1.95 -13.45
CA PRO A 250 26.20 1.46 -14.30
C PRO A 250 27.37 2.40 -14.07
N THR A 251 28.50 1.84 -13.62
CA THR A 251 29.77 2.55 -13.60
C THR A 251 29.87 3.25 -14.95
N PRO A 252 29.99 4.57 -15.02
CA PRO A 252 30.17 5.23 -16.31
C PRO A 252 31.40 4.58 -16.94
N VAL A 253 31.17 3.84 -18.03
CA VAL A 253 32.26 3.40 -18.88
C VAL A 253 32.84 4.71 -19.39
N VAL A 254 33.97 5.10 -18.82
CA VAL A 254 34.81 6.17 -19.36
C VAL A 254 35.29 5.63 -20.70
N THR A 255 34.52 5.88 -21.75
CA THR A 255 35.02 5.78 -23.11
C THR A 255 36.11 6.82 -23.20
N GLN A 256 37.37 6.38 -23.13
CA GLN A 256 38.52 7.22 -23.47
C GLN A 256 38.35 7.63 -24.93
N THR A 257 37.79 8.82 -25.16
CA THR A 257 37.95 9.52 -26.43
C THR A 257 39.40 10.00 -26.47
N SER A 258 40.15 9.48 -27.45
CA SER A 258 41.48 9.97 -27.79
C SER A 258 41.48 11.49 -27.91
N PRO A 259 42.51 12.19 -27.40
CA PRO A 259 42.57 13.64 -27.47
C PRO A 259 42.58 14.14 -28.92
N PRO A 260 41.93 15.28 -29.21
CA PRO A 260 42.00 15.91 -30.52
C PRO A 260 43.43 16.36 -30.83
N ASN A 261 43.86 16.03 -32.05
CA ASN A 261 45.16 16.40 -32.63
C ASN A 261 45.35 17.93 -32.57
N PRO A 262 46.48 18.46 -32.08
CA PRO A 262 46.68 19.91 -31.99
C PRO A 262 46.68 20.55 -33.39
N ALA A 263 45.77 21.50 -33.57
CA ALA A 263 45.69 22.34 -34.76
C ALA A 263 46.98 23.17 -34.91
N LYS A 264 47.58 23.14 -36.11
CA LYS A 264 48.68 24.02 -36.50
C LYS A 264 48.22 25.48 -36.42
N THR A 265 48.81 26.24 -35.51
CA THR A 265 48.63 27.69 -35.38
C THR A 265 49.10 28.41 -36.66
N PRO A 266 48.29 29.29 -37.27
CA PRO A 266 48.74 30.14 -38.37
C PRO A 266 49.74 31.19 -37.89
N ARG A 267 50.85 31.34 -38.61
CA ARG A 267 51.88 32.37 -38.39
C ARG A 267 51.34 33.75 -38.81
N PRO A 268 51.44 34.80 -37.97
CA PRO A 268 51.03 36.13 -38.37
C PRO A 268 52.01 36.76 -39.40
N PRO A 269 51.53 37.64 -40.29
CA PRO A 269 52.35 38.28 -41.31
C PRO A 269 53.29 39.34 -40.69
N ARG A 270 54.51 39.38 -41.21
CA ARG A 270 55.58 40.31 -40.81
C ARG A 270 55.28 41.70 -41.38
N THR A 271 55.05 42.68 -40.52
CA THR A 271 55.00 44.10 -40.89
C THR A 271 56.42 44.68 -40.92
N SER A 272 56.77 45.29 -42.04
CA SER A 272 57.98 46.10 -42.23
C SER A 272 57.62 47.58 -42.20
N ARG A 273 58.37 48.38 -41.44
CA ARG A 273 58.47 49.84 -41.59
C ARG A 273 59.60 50.38 -40.71
N PRO A 274 60.11 51.57 -41.02
CA PRO A 274 60.93 51.94 -42.19
C PRO A 274 62.40 51.52 -42.02
#